data_AF-A0A7Y8P183-F1
#
_entry.id   AF-A0A7Y8P183-F1
#
_cell.length_a   1.000
_cell.length_b   1.000
_cell.length_c   1.000
_cell.angle_alpha   90.00
_cell.angle_beta   90.00
_cell.angle_gamma   90.00
#
_symmetry.space_group_name_H-M   'P 1'
#
loop_
_entity.id
_entity.type
_entity.pdbx_description
1 polymer ?
#
loop_
_entity_poly.entity_id
_entity_poly.type
_entity_poly.pdbx_seq_one_letter_code
_entity_poly.pdbx_strand_id
1 'polypeptide(L)'
;DIMKVGIDLHHDMGTLQHFRKFIPKNVIELNSYCTQKGFLVMGLRKLSAAILGIRISKRQQTSNWEAETYTPAQIKYAATDAWACRALFVRLMENGIYPD
;
A
#
# COMPACT_ATOMS: atom_id res chain seq x y z
N ASP A 1 -0.11 -17.79 9.78
CA ASP A 1 0.80 -16.71 9.36
C ASP A 1 0.08 -15.42 9.03
N ILE A 2 0.76 -14.27 9.20
CA ILE A 2 0.21 -12.92 8.93
C ILE A 2 0.92 -12.32 7.71
N MET A 3 0.14 -11.99 6.68
CA MET A 3 0.59 -11.33 5.45
C MET A 3 0.69 -9.81 5.66
N LYS A 4 1.79 -9.20 5.21
CA LYS A 4 2.01 -7.76 5.18
C LYS A 4 1.92 -7.31 3.73
N VAL A 5 0.89 -6.54 3.40
CA VAL A 5 0.57 -6.19 2.02
C VAL A 5 0.62 -4.69 1.84
N GLY A 6 1.22 -4.22 0.75
CA GLY A 6 1.41 -2.80 0.50
C GLY A 6 1.94 -2.50 -0.90
N ILE A 7 2.28 -1.23 -1.11
CA ILE A 7 2.79 -0.68 -2.36
C ILE A 7 4.16 -0.06 -2.07
N ASP A 8 5.14 -0.31 -2.93
CA ASP A 8 6.51 0.23 -2.84
C ASP A 8 7.24 -0.12 -1.53
N LEU A 9 6.85 -1.25 -0.90
CA LEU A 9 7.34 -1.69 0.41
C LEU A 9 8.85 -1.93 0.50
N HIS A 10 9.54 -2.15 -0.63
CA HIS A 10 10.98 -2.38 -0.62
C HIS A 10 11.74 -1.20 0.01
N HIS A 11 11.32 0.04 -0.31
CA HIS A 11 11.94 1.23 0.27
C HIS A 11 11.60 1.35 1.75
N ASP A 12 10.34 1.13 2.13
CA ASP A 12 9.89 1.19 3.53
C ASP A 12 10.63 0.19 4.41
N MET A 13 10.81 -1.05 3.93
CA MET A 13 11.56 -2.09 4.66
C MET A 13 13.00 -1.68 4.87
N GLY A 14 13.66 -1.12 3.84
CA GLY A 14 15.00 -0.57 3.95
C GLY A 14 15.08 0.50 5.04
N THR A 15 14.18 1.49 5.00
CA THR A 15 14.11 2.55 6.01
C THR A 15 13.89 2.00 7.42
N LEU A 16 12.93 1.09 7.62
CA LEU A 16 12.68 0.46 8.91
C LEU A 16 13.89 -0.33 9.43
N GLN A 17 14.65 -0.97 8.53
CA GLN A 17 15.87 -1.72 8.86
C GLN A 17 17.05 -0.83 9.30
N HIS A 18 17.02 0.47 9.00
CA HIS A 18 17.98 1.42 9.55
C HIS A 18 17.70 1.68 11.04
N PHE A 19 16.44 1.72 11.44
CA PHE A 19 16.05 1.90 12.84
C PHE A 19 16.22 0.62 13.67
N ARG A 20 15.92 -0.55 13.09
CA ARG A 20 16.05 -1.84 13.77
C ARG A 20 16.33 -2.96 12.78
N LYS A 21 17.32 -3.83 13.03
CA LYS A 21 17.55 -5.01 12.19
C LYS A 21 16.42 -6.04 12.35
N PHE A 22 15.84 -6.46 11.23
CA PHE A 22 14.88 -7.56 11.15
C PHE A 22 14.90 -8.17 9.74
N ILE A 23 14.39 -9.40 9.64
CA ILE A 23 14.18 -10.09 8.36
C ILE A 23 12.70 -9.94 7.98
N PRO A 24 12.36 -9.26 6.87
CA PRO A 24 10.99 -9.20 6.39
C PRO A 24 10.48 -10.62 6.09
N LYS A 25 9.26 -10.93 6.54
CA LYS A 25 8.61 -12.22 6.29
C LYS A 25 7.21 -11.98 5.77
N ASN A 26 6.68 -12.83 4.90
CA ASN A 26 5.29 -12.79 4.41
C ASN A 26 4.90 -11.38 3.92
N VAL A 27 5.73 -10.76 3.08
CA VAL A 27 5.50 -9.43 2.51
C VAL A 27 5.04 -9.59 1.07
N ILE A 28 3.91 -8.97 0.72
CA ILE A 28 3.42 -8.86 -0.65
C ILE A 28 3.55 -7.42 -1.10
N GLU A 29 4.35 -7.23 -2.15
CA GLU A 29 4.40 -5.97 -2.89
C GLU A 29 3.36 -6.05 -4.03
N LEU A 30 2.35 -5.17 -3.98
CA LEU A 30 1.21 -5.19 -4.89
C LEU A 30 1.52 -4.67 -6.30
N ASN A 31 2.47 -3.76 -6.51
CA ASN A 31 2.86 -3.31 -7.84
C ASN A 31 3.47 -4.44 -8.68
N SER A 32 4.51 -5.10 -8.17
CA SER A 32 5.17 -6.25 -8.79
C SER A 32 4.17 -7.38 -9.00
N TYR A 33 3.34 -7.64 -7.99
CA TYR A 33 2.30 -8.65 -8.09
C TYR A 33 1.30 -8.36 -9.22
N CYS A 34 0.74 -7.15 -9.28
CA CYS A 34 -0.18 -6.77 -10.35
C CYS A 34 0.52 -6.73 -11.72
N THR A 35 1.78 -6.27 -11.78
CA THR A 35 2.55 -6.23 -13.02
C THR A 35 2.75 -7.64 -13.60
N GLN A 36 3.07 -8.63 -12.76
CA GLN A 36 3.19 -10.03 -13.18
C GLN A 36 1.89 -10.61 -13.75
N LYS A 37 0.73 -10.10 -13.30
CA LYS A 37 -0.59 -10.50 -13.79
C LYS A 37 -1.10 -9.62 -14.96
N GLY A 38 -0.24 -8.79 -15.55
CA GLY A 38 -0.52 -8.03 -16.78
C GLY A 38 -1.12 -6.63 -16.58
N PHE A 39 -1.19 -6.12 -15.35
CA PHE A 39 -1.64 -4.75 -15.11
C PHE A 39 -0.58 -3.74 -15.57
N LEU A 40 -0.97 -2.78 -16.41
CA LEU A 40 -0.09 -1.72 -16.92
C LEU A 40 -0.04 -0.48 -16.01
N VAL A 41 -0.65 -0.55 -14.83
CA VAL A 41 -0.77 0.58 -13.91
C VAL A 41 -0.08 0.26 -12.59
N MET A 42 0.65 1.23 -12.07
CA MET A 42 1.38 1.14 -10.81
C MET A 42 0.94 2.22 -9.83
N GLY A 43 1.09 1.91 -8.55
CA GLY A 43 0.83 2.79 -7.43
C GLY A 43 -0.60 2.70 -6.93
N LEU A 44 -0.74 2.88 -5.61
CA LEU A 44 -1.98 2.69 -4.86
C LEU A 44 -3.19 3.40 -5.48
N ARG A 45 -3.01 4.67 -5.90
CA ARG A 45 -4.09 5.46 -6.50
C ARG A 45 -4.61 4.86 -7.81
N LYS A 46 -3.70 4.46 -8.72
CA LYS A 46 -4.11 3.93 -10.03
C LYS A 46 -4.72 2.55 -9.90
N LEU A 47 -4.11 1.68 -9.07
CA LEU A 47 -4.64 0.35 -8.78
C LEU A 47 -6.01 0.43 -8.09
N SER A 48 -6.18 1.31 -7.11
CA SER A 48 -7.48 1.51 -6.44
C SER A 48 -8.57 1.98 -7.41
N ALA A 49 -8.23 2.85 -8.36
CA ALA A 49 -9.19 3.26 -9.39
C ALA A 49 -9.55 2.09 -10.32
N ALA A 50 -8.57 1.30 -10.74
CA ALA A 50 -8.78 0.19 -11.68
C ALA A 50 -9.52 -1.01 -11.06
N ILE A 51 -9.21 -1.35 -9.81
CA ILE A 51 -9.67 -2.60 -9.17
C ILE A 51 -10.82 -2.36 -8.19
N LEU A 52 -10.81 -1.24 -7.47
CA LEU A 52 -11.83 -0.91 -6.47
C LEU A 52 -12.86 0.12 -6.98
N GLY A 53 -12.58 0.79 -8.10
CA GLY A 53 -13.45 1.86 -8.63
C GLY A 53 -13.44 3.15 -7.79
N ILE A 54 -12.45 3.32 -6.90
CA ILE A 54 -12.35 4.47 -5.99
C ILE A 54 -11.22 5.42 -6.37
N ARG A 55 -11.36 6.70 -6.04
CA ARG A 55 -10.28 7.69 -6.18
C ARG A 55 -9.69 8.04 -4.83
N ILE A 56 -8.38 7.93 -4.72
CA ILE A 56 -7.61 8.31 -3.52
C ILE A 56 -6.95 9.66 -3.74
N SER A 57 -7.14 10.58 -2.79
CA SER A 57 -6.47 11.88 -2.77
C SER A 57 -5.03 11.75 -2.28
N LYS A 58 -4.09 12.43 -2.94
CA LYS A 58 -2.67 12.51 -2.54
C LYS A 58 -2.29 13.79 -1.79
N ARG A 59 -3.28 14.63 -1.45
CA ARG A 59 -3.03 15.98 -0.94
C ARG A 59 -2.20 16.03 0.34
N GLN A 60 -2.25 14.98 1.16
CA GLN A 60 -1.53 14.93 2.44
C GLN A 60 -0.17 14.22 2.35
N GLN A 61 0.20 13.70 1.18
CA GLN A 61 1.46 12.95 1.00
C GLN A 61 2.68 13.77 1.43
N THR A 62 2.73 15.05 1.06
CA THR A 62 3.82 15.99 1.38
C THR A 62 3.41 17.03 2.43
N SER A 63 2.48 16.68 3.33
CA SER A 63 2.13 17.53 4.48
C SER A 63 3.24 17.49 5.54
N ASN A 64 3.18 18.37 6.55
CA ASN A 64 4.11 18.31 7.67
C ASN A 64 3.80 17.08 8.55
N TRP A 65 4.51 15.98 8.31
CA TRP A 65 4.41 14.73 9.07
C TRP A 65 5.24 14.73 10.35
N GLU A 66 6.02 15.78 10.61
CA GLU A 66 6.76 15.98 11.86
C GLU A 66 5.96 16.79 12.88
N ALA A 67 4.73 17.19 12.54
CA ALA A 67 3.84 17.93 13.43
C ALA A 67 3.48 17.09 14.67
N GLU A 68 3.45 17.73 15.84
CA GLU A 68 3.10 17.09 17.11
C GLU A 68 1.66 16.54 17.13
N THR A 69 0.74 17.25 16.46
CA THR A 69 -0.66 16.83 16.31
C THR A 69 -1.05 16.73 14.84
N TYR A 70 -1.63 15.60 14.46
CA TYR A 70 -2.11 15.38 13.09
C TYR A 70 -3.51 15.94 12.88
N THR A 71 -3.71 16.55 11.72
CA THR A 71 -5.05 16.99 11.29
C THR A 71 -5.94 15.77 10.96
N PRO A 72 -7.28 15.92 11.03
CA PRO A 72 -8.20 14.87 10.59
C PRO A 72 -7.96 14.41 9.13
N ALA A 73 -7.49 15.32 8.27
CA ALA A 73 -7.18 15.00 6.89
C ALA A 73 -5.93 14.09 6.76
N GLN A 74 -4.88 14.34 7.54
CA GLN A 74 -3.68 13.50 7.58
C GLN A 74 -4.00 12.11 8.13
N ILE A 75 -4.75 12.04 9.23
CA ILE A 75 -5.20 10.76 9.81
C ILE A 75 -6.00 9.97 8.79
N LYS A 76 -6.98 10.61 8.13
CA LYS A 76 -7.79 9.96 7.09
C LYS A 76 -6.94 9.49 5.92
N TYR A 77 -5.95 10.27 5.50
CA TYR A 77 -5.02 9.89 4.43
C TYR A 77 -4.22 8.63 4.81
N ALA A 78 -3.55 8.64 5.97
CA ALA A 78 -2.76 7.50 6.43
C ALA A 78 -3.61 6.23 6.61
N ALA A 79 -4.81 6.37 7.18
CA ALA A 79 -5.76 5.26 7.31
C ALA A 79 -6.22 4.73 5.94
N THR A 80 -6.45 5.63 4.96
CA THR A 80 -6.82 5.24 3.60
C THR A 80 -5.71 4.47 2.91
N ASP A 81 -4.45 4.87 3.07
CA ASP A 81 -3.31 4.19 2.44
C ASP A 81 -3.19 2.73 2.92
N ALA A 82 -3.30 2.50 4.24
CA ALA A 82 -3.28 1.15 4.81
C ALA A 82 -4.53 0.32 4.42
N TRP A 83 -5.73 0.90 4.53
CA TRP A 83 -6.97 0.22 4.19
C TRP A 83 -7.03 -0.16 2.71
N ALA A 84 -6.63 0.72 1.81
CA ALA A 84 -6.71 0.50 0.37
C ALA A 84 -5.77 -0.62 -0.08
N CYS A 85 -4.57 -0.75 0.50
CA CYS A 85 -3.67 -1.87 0.22
C CYS A 85 -4.31 -3.21 0.58
N ARG A 86 -4.93 -3.30 1.76
CA ARG A 86 -5.67 -4.49 2.18
C ARG A 86 -6.87 -4.76 1.28
N ALA A 87 -7.67 -3.74 0.97
CA ALA A 87 -8.86 -3.88 0.13
C ALA A 87 -8.50 -4.34 -1.29
N LEU A 88 -7.42 -3.80 -1.87
CA LEU A 88 -6.88 -4.25 -3.15
C LEU A 88 -6.51 -5.73 -3.12
N PHE A 89 -5.75 -6.13 -2.10
CA PHE A 89 -5.35 -7.53 -1.95
C PHE A 89 -6.57 -8.46 -1.89
N VAL A 90 -7.56 -8.15 -1.04
CA VAL A 90 -8.79 -8.94 -0.93
C VAL A 90 -9.52 -9.01 -2.27
N ARG A 91 -9.66 -7.89 -2.98
CA ARG A 91 -10.34 -7.87 -4.29
C ARG A 91 -9.60 -8.70 -5.35
N LEU A 92 -8.27 -8.68 -5.35
CA LEU A 92 -7.48 -9.52 -6.25
C LEU A 92 -7.76 -11.00 -5.98
N MET A 93 -7.77 -11.41 -4.72
CA MET A 93 -8.10 -12.78 -4.29
C MET A 93 -9.52 -13.18 -4.72
N GLU A 94 -10.52 -12.31 -4.50
CA GLU A 94 -11.91 -12.54 -4.92
C GLU A 94 -12.04 -12.74 -6.45
N ASN A 95 -11.18 -12.07 -7.22
CA ASN A 95 -11.14 -12.17 -8.68
C ASN A 95 -10.30 -13.37 -9.19
N GLY A 96 -9.88 -14.28 -8.30
CA GLY A 96 -9.05 -15.43 -8.66
C GLY A 96 -7.60 -15.09 -8.97
N ILE A 97 -7.16 -13.87 -8.65
CA ILE A 97 -5.79 -13.40 -8.82
C ILE A 97 -5.09 -13.63 -7.47
N TYR A 98 -4.48 -14.81 -7.32
CA TYR A 98 -3.80 -15.26 -6.10
C TYR A 98 -2.29 -14.95 -6.12
N PRO A 99 -1.70 -14.47 -5.01
CA PRO A 99 -0.26 -14.39 -4.86
C PRO A 99 0.32 -15.80 -4.91
N ASP A 100 1.51 -15.91 -5.50
CA ASP A 100 2.22 -17.17 -5.63
C ASP A 100 2.68 -17.71 -4.25
#